data_AF-A0A448D8W1-F1
#
_entry.id   AF-A0A448D8W1-F1
#
_cell.length_a   1.000
_cell.length_b   1.000
_cell.length_c   1.000
_cell.angle_alpha   90.00
_cell.angle_beta   90.00
_cell.angle_gamma   90.00
#
_symmetry.space_group_name_H-M   'P 1'
#
loop_
_entity.id
_entity.type
_entity.pdbx_description
1 polymer ?
#
loop_
_entity_poly.entity_id
_entity_poly.type
_entity_poly.pdbx_seq_one_letter_code
_entity_poly.pdbx_strand_id
1 'polypeptide(L)'
;MNNYLIFTLFLIGIMAPASIGGVISSTSGVVLSFTSLIFLFILLFRQKRIDLVNIFVGLGFGVAIAAFTFLSKYYTYKYGNGLYFIVFFFLTLINTNHNPLNLKGYLSALTIGNIFFSVLSIGIILEIPAITEIIREYYASFYDDLIPNMLFQLKPVTIFGTHSVAGFYNFIFVLLNIMAFKYTHQKRFLLATFLFLIYLFFLQSSTSLALLLFSLIILQSELYRYNKHFAYVIYGLELLALVVILPFASDLIDSAIDKMFSENNGLGGRYAEGGNLANNLEYIFNNPLQGIGFGYTTEYMYGDSGYLEYSLRNSILGPIAIVFAFCRFILRNIDSKYAYFLILIYLIFEIGFSNLIYWRMTPITLFAIAFFNQLQRLEAQKSEQAAPVIHQGRLVTN
;
A
#
# COMPACT_ATOMS: atom_id res chain seq x y z
N MET A 1 19.27 5.13 -15.05
CA MET A 1 18.18 4.67 -15.94
C MET A 1 17.06 3.93 -15.18
N ASN A 2 17.35 2.97 -14.29
CA ASN A 2 16.31 2.23 -13.53
C ASN A 2 15.41 3.13 -12.66
N ASN A 3 15.96 4.17 -12.02
CA ASN A 3 15.15 5.09 -11.22
C ASN A 3 14.07 5.81 -12.03
N TYR A 4 14.34 6.15 -13.29
CA TYR A 4 13.37 6.79 -14.18
C TYR A 4 12.17 5.89 -14.44
N LEU A 5 12.41 4.61 -14.69
CA LEU A 5 11.34 3.63 -14.85
C LEU A 5 10.48 3.52 -13.58
N ILE A 6 11.10 3.50 -12.40
CA ILE A 6 10.38 3.36 -11.12
C ILE A 6 9.47 4.57 -10.88
N PHE A 7 9.97 5.80 -11.00
CA PHE A 7 9.10 6.95 -10.78
C PHE A 7 8.09 7.17 -11.91
N THR A 8 8.40 6.81 -13.16
CA THR A 8 7.41 6.87 -14.25
C THR A 8 6.29 5.88 -13.99
N LEU A 9 6.62 4.64 -13.58
CA LEU A 9 5.62 3.65 -13.22
C LEU A 9 4.78 4.11 -12.02
N PHE A 10 5.40 4.76 -11.02
CA PHE A 10 4.68 5.38 -9.90
C PHE A 10 3.68 6.43 -10.37
N LEU A 11 4.09 7.37 -11.22
CA LEU A 11 3.22 8.43 -11.75
C LEU A 11 2.07 7.85 -12.57
N ILE A 12 2.35 6.87 -13.43
CA ILE A 12 1.31 6.13 -14.17
C ILE A 12 0.35 5.46 -13.17
N GLY A 13 0.88 4.80 -12.15
CA GLY A 13 0.09 4.07 -11.16
C GLY A 13 -0.88 4.94 -10.35
N ILE A 14 -0.48 6.17 -10.02
CA ILE A 14 -1.33 7.11 -9.29
C ILE A 14 -2.29 7.89 -10.21
N MET A 15 -1.97 8.05 -11.50
CA MET A 15 -2.80 8.82 -12.44
C MET A 15 -3.69 7.95 -13.34
N ALA A 16 -3.48 6.64 -13.37
CA ALA A 16 -4.28 5.73 -14.18
C ALA A 16 -5.74 5.74 -13.72
N PRO A 17 -6.72 5.91 -14.63
CA PRO A 17 -8.13 5.89 -14.28
C PRO A 17 -8.58 4.47 -13.90
N ALA A 18 -9.63 4.37 -13.07
CA ALA A 18 -10.32 3.12 -12.73
C ALA A 18 -11.64 2.95 -13.51
N SER A 19 -12.18 4.04 -14.07
CA SER A 19 -13.42 4.08 -14.86
C SER A 19 -13.29 5.00 -16.06
N ILE A 20 -14.25 4.92 -16.99
CA ILE A 20 -14.36 5.84 -18.13
C ILE A 20 -15.82 6.30 -18.21
N GLY A 21 -16.06 7.61 -18.12
CA GLY A 21 -17.42 8.17 -18.14
C GLY A 21 -18.30 7.68 -16.99
N GLY A 22 -17.70 7.41 -15.83
CA GLY A 22 -18.40 6.92 -14.63
C GLY A 22 -18.68 5.42 -14.61
N VAL A 23 -18.43 4.70 -15.71
CA VAL A 23 -18.62 3.25 -15.79
C VAL A 23 -17.34 2.55 -15.34
N ILE A 24 -17.47 1.68 -14.33
CA ILE A 24 -16.36 0.89 -13.80
C ILE A 24 -15.74 0.08 -14.94
N SER A 25 -14.47 0.33 -15.22
CA SER A 25 -13.79 -0.30 -16.35
C SER A 25 -13.19 -1.63 -15.93
N SER A 26 -13.70 -2.71 -16.50
CA SER A 26 -13.12 -4.05 -16.33
C SER A 26 -11.72 -4.17 -16.94
N THR A 27 -11.34 -3.24 -17.85
CA THR A 27 -10.05 -3.25 -18.54
C THR A 27 -9.00 -2.36 -17.90
N SER A 28 -9.38 -1.32 -17.14
CA SER A 28 -8.40 -0.36 -16.59
C SER A 28 -7.40 -1.01 -15.64
N GLY A 29 -7.86 -1.89 -14.74
CA GLY A 29 -6.98 -2.66 -13.85
C GLY A 29 -6.04 -3.60 -14.61
N VAL A 30 -6.55 -4.21 -15.70
CA VAL A 30 -5.77 -5.08 -16.60
C VAL A 30 -4.70 -4.26 -17.35
N VAL A 31 -5.06 -3.09 -17.87
CA VAL A 31 -4.12 -2.20 -18.58
C VAL A 31 -3.00 -1.75 -17.64
N LEU A 32 -3.30 -1.26 -16.43
CA LEU A 32 -2.25 -0.86 -15.50
C LEU A 32 -1.37 -2.05 -15.09
N SER A 33 -1.95 -3.23 -14.92
CA SER A 33 -1.21 -4.45 -14.60
C SER A 33 -0.27 -4.84 -15.74
N PHE A 34 -0.73 -4.78 -16.99
CA PHE A 34 0.10 -5.04 -18.16
C PHE A 34 1.22 -3.99 -18.32
N THR A 35 0.91 -2.70 -18.13
CA THR A 35 1.93 -1.64 -18.09
C THR A 35 2.95 -1.90 -16.99
N SER A 36 2.50 -2.29 -15.79
CA SER A 36 3.38 -2.65 -14.68
C SER A 36 4.30 -3.81 -15.06
N LEU A 37 3.78 -4.85 -15.71
CA LEU A 37 4.60 -5.97 -16.19
C LEU A 37 5.66 -5.55 -17.19
N ILE A 38 5.34 -4.68 -18.14
CA ILE A 38 6.34 -4.17 -19.11
C ILE A 38 7.49 -3.48 -18.36
N PHE A 39 7.17 -2.59 -17.42
CA PHE A 39 8.18 -1.89 -16.63
C PHE A 39 9.00 -2.84 -15.75
N LEU A 40 8.35 -3.78 -15.08
CA LEU A 40 9.00 -4.80 -14.27
C LEU A 40 9.92 -5.67 -15.12
N PHE A 41 9.48 -6.11 -16.30
CA PHE A 41 10.29 -6.86 -17.25
C PHE A 41 11.54 -6.07 -17.65
N ILE A 42 11.40 -4.81 -18.08
CA ILE A 42 12.56 -3.97 -18.43
C ILE A 42 13.52 -3.81 -17.23
N LEU A 43 13.00 -3.66 -16.01
CA LEU A 43 13.83 -3.61 -14.80
C LEU A 43 14.55 -4.94 -14.54
N LEU A 44 13.89 -6.08 -14.76
CA LEU A 44 14.48 -7.42 -14.63
C LEU A 44 15.63 -7.64 -15.63
N PHE A 45 15.50 -7.19 -16.88
CA PHE A 45 16.59 -7.29 -17.86
C PHE A 45 17.80 -6.42 -17.51
N ARG A 46 17.58 -5.35 -16.74
CA ARG A 46 18.64 -4.40 -16.36
C ARG A 46 19.28 -4.73 -15.01
N GLN A 47 18.68 -5.59 -14.20
CA GLN A 47 19.28 -6.01 -12.94
C GLN A 47 20.24 -7.18 -13.17
N LYS A 48 21.34 -7.21 -12.42
CA LYS A 48 22.36 -8.26 -12.54
C LYS A 48 22.02 -9.55 -11.78
N ARG A 49 21.10 -9.48 -10.82
CA ARG A 49 20.76 -10.60 -9.93
C ARG A 49 19.25 -10.72 -9.83
N ILE A 50 18.76 -11.92 -10.09
CA ILE A 50 17.35 -12.29 -9.95
C ILE A 50 17.24 -13.26 -8.78
N ASP A 51 16.15 -13.18 -8.03
CA ASP A 51 15.91 -14.09 -6.92
C ASP A 51 15.30 -15.41 -7.40
N LEU A 52 16.15 -16.44 -7.52
CA LEU A 52 15.73 -17.77 -7.96
C LEU A 52 14.69 -18.39 -7.04
N VAL A 53 14.74 -18.12 -5.73
CA VAL A 53 13.76 -18.66 -4.78
C VAL A 53 12.36 -18.14 -5.11
N ASN A 54 12.21 -16.82 -5.28
CA ASN A 54 10.93 -16.24 -5.66
C ASN A 54 10.48 -16.64 -7.07
N ILE A 55 11.41 -16.97 -7.98
CA ILE A 55 11.05 -17.59 -9.28
C ILE A 55 10.40 -18.94 -9.06
N PHE A 56 11.02 -19.83 -8.29
CA PHE A 56 10.46 -21.17 -8.04
C PHE A 56 9.14 -21.10 -7.28
N VAL A 57 9.01 -20.19 -6.31
CA VAL A 57 7.74 -19.96 -5.60
C VAL A 57 6.66 -19.48 -6.57
N GLY A 58 6.97 -18.50 -7.43
CA GLY A 58 6.01 -17.99 -8.41
C GLY A 58 5.61 -19.02 -9.47
N LEU A 59 6.57 -19.80 -9.98
CA LEU A 59 6.30 -20.89 -10.93
C LEU A 59 5.47 -22.01 -10.29
N GLY A 60 5.85 -22.44 -9.09
CA GLY A 60 5.09 -23.44 -8.32
C GLY A 60 3.67 -22.97 -8.05
N PHE A 61 3.50 -21.69 -7.67
CA PHE A 61 2.20 -21.07 -7.48
C PHE A 61 1.38 -21.08 -8.78
N GLY A 62 1.98 -20.71 -9.90
CA GLY A 62 1.33 -20.70 -11.21
C GLY A 62 0.89 -22.10 -11.69
N VAL A 63 1.76 -23.10 -11.53
CA VAL A 63 1.45 -24.51 -11.86
C VAL A 63 0.30 -25.02 -10.99
N ALA A 64 0.33 -24.73 -9.69
CA ALA A 64 -0.72 -25.15 -8.77
C ALA A 64 -2.08 -24.50 -9.09
N ILE A 65 -2.12 -23.19 -9.35
CA ILE A 65 -3.35 -22.52 -9.81
C ILE A 65 -3.87 -23.11 -11.11
N ALA A 66 -2.99 -23.38 -12.08
CA ALA A 66 -3.40 -23.98 -13.35
C ALA A 66 -4.02 -25.37 -13.12
N ALA A 67 -3.36 -26.23 -12.33
CA ALA A 67 -3.87 -27.54 -11.96
C ALA A 67 -5.23 -27.45 -11.25
N PHE A 68 -5.35 -26.60 -10.24
CA PHE A 68 -6.61 -26.39 -9.53
C PHE A 68 -7.72 -25.84 -10.42
N THR A 69 -7.39 -25.02 -11.41
CA THR A 69 -8.38 -24.52 -12.39
C THR A 69 -9.02 -25.68 -13.15
N PHE A 70 -8.24 -26.66 -13.60
CA PHE A 70 -8.74 -27.84 -14.32
C PHE A 70 -9.47 -28.83 -13.41
N LEU A 71 -9.06 -28.93 -12.13
CA LEU A 71 -9.67 -29.83 -11.15
C LEU A 71 -10.90 -29.22 -10.47
N SER A 72 -11.16 -27.93 -10.64
CA SER A 72 -12.27 -27.26 -9.98
C SER A 72 -13.62 -27.68 -10.58
N LYS A 73 -14.66 -27.73 -9.75
CA LYS A 73 -16.05 -27.95 -10.18
C LYS A 73 -16.71 -26.72 -10.82
N TYR A 74 -16.00 -25.59 -10.91
CA TYR A 74 -16.54 -24.31 -11.38
C TYR A 74 -16.26 -24.14 -12.87
N TYR A 75 -17.30 -23.90 -13.66
CA TYR A 75 -17.21 -23.78 -15.13
C TYR A 75 -17.06 -22.35 -15.63
N THR A 76 -17.24 -21.35 -14.76
CA THR A 76 -16.98 -19.95 -15.07
C THR A 76 -15.56 -19.59 -14.62
N TYR A 77 -14.80 -18.96 -15.50
CA TYR A 77 -13.40 -18.63 -15.25
C TYR A 77 -13.15 -17.12 -15.31
N LYS A 78 -12.39 -16.59 -14.34
CA LYS A 78 -11.92 -15.19 -14.33
C LYS A 78 -10.40 -15.12 -14.50
N TYR A 79 -9.92 -15.47 -15.69
CA TYR A 79 -8.49 -15.48 -16.02
C TYR A 79 -7.79 -14.12 -15.83
N GLY A 80 -8.53 -13.02 -15.96
CA GLY A 80 -7.99 -11.66 -15.74
C GLY A 80 -7.36 -11.49 -14.35
N ASN A 81 -7.86 -12.19 -13.33
CA ASN A 81 -7.29 -12.16 -11.98
C ASN A 81 -5.89 -12.79 -11.91
N GLY A 82 -5.56 -13.71 -12.82
CA GLY A 82 -4.23 -14.29 -12.94
C GLY A 82 -3.16 -13.26 -13.22
N LEU A 83 -3.50 -12.19 -13.95
CA LEU A 83 -2.57 -11.11 -14.25
C LEU A 83 -2.04 -10.44 -12.98
N TYR A 84 -2.89 -10.26 -11.96
CA TYR A 84 -2.49 -9.63 -10.70
C TYR A 84 -1.46 -10.46 -9.93
N PHE A 85 -1.62 -11.78 -9.92
CA PHE A 85 -0.62 -12.69 -9.33
C PHE A 85 0.69 -12.66 -10.12
N ILE A 86 0.63 -12.64 -11.45
CA ILE A 86 1.83 -12.55 -12.29
C ILE A 86 2.57 -11.25 -12.00
N VAL A 87 1.87 -10.10 -11.96
CA VAL A 87 2.47 -8.80 -11.61
C VAL A 87 3.12 -8.85 -10.23
N PHE A 88 2.43 -9.39 -9.24
CA PHE A 88 2.95 -9.55 -7.88
C PHE A 88 4.24 -10.38 -7.88
N PHE A 89 4.25 -11.57 -8.49
CA PHE A 89 5.46 -12.39 -8.51
C PHE A 89 6.60 -11.72 -9.25
N PHE A 90 6.35 -11.06 -10.39
CA PHE A 90 7.36 -10.26 -11.10
C PHE A 90 7.92 -9.12 -10.23
N LEU A 91 7.07 -8.44 -9.45
CA LEU A 91 7.52 -7.42 -8.48
C LEU A 91 8.48 -8.03 -7.47
N THR A 92 8.16 -9.21 -6.93
CA THR A 92 8.99 -9.89 -5.92
C THR A 92 10.36 -10.35 -6.45
N LEU A 93 10.58 -10.32 -7.77
CA LEU A 93 11.87 -10.61 -8.39
C LEU A 93 12.80 -9.38 -8.48
N ILE A 94 12.26 -8.18 -8.30
CA ILE A 94 13.02 -6.92 -8.46
C ILE A 94 13.98 -6.72 -7.29
N ASN A 95 15.19 -6.26 -7.59
CA ASN A 95 16.17 -5.81 -6.62
C ASN A 95 16.58 -4.35 -6.93
N THR A 96 16.23 -3.45 -6.02
CA THR A 96 16.49 -2.02 -6.09
C THR A 96 17.69 -1.57 -5.25
N ASN A 97 18.27 -2.45 -4.44
CA ASN A 97 19.38 -2.12 -3.53
C ASN A 97 20.59 -1.55 -4.30
N HIS A 98 20.83 -2.03 -5.51
CA HIS A 98 21.92 -1.57 -6.40
C HIS A 98 21.55 -0.42 -7.37
N ASN A 99 20.34 0.13 -7.23
CA ASN A 99 20.00 1.53 -7.56
C ASN A 99 21.16 2.54 -7.70
N PRO A 100 21.51 3.19 -8.82
CA PRO A 100 22.32 4.42 -8.71
C PRO A 100 21.62 5.43 -7.80
N LEU A 101 22.38 6.21 -7.01
CA LEU A 101 21.77 7.21 -6.13
C LEU A 101 21.08 8.30 -6.95
N ASN A 102 19.81 8.57 -6.67
CA ASN A 102 19.02 9.64 -7.29
C ASN A 102 17.91 10.13 -6.35
N LEU A 103 18.27 10.50 -5.13
CA LEU A 103 17.29 10.94 -4.13
C LEU A 103 16.47 12.15 -4.64
N LYS A 104 17.09 13.09 -5.36
CA LYS A 104 16.38 14.26 -5.93
C LYS A 104 15.20 13.85 -6.82
N GLY A 105 15.39 12.86 -7.69
CA GLY A 105 14.32 12.34 -8.55
C GLY A 105 13.15 11.76 -7.76
N TYR A 106 13.42 10.95 -6.73
CA TYR A 106 12.37 10.40 -5.88
C TYR A 106 11.66 11.48 -5.05
N LEU A 107 12.39 12.46 -4.51
CA LEU A 107 11.80 13.58 -3.78
C LEU A 107 10.88 14.41 -4.69
N SER A 108 11.27 14.63 -5.94
CA SER A 108 10.43 15.31 -6.94
C SER A 108 9.17 14.50 -7.26
N ALA A 109 9.30 13.19 -7.51
CA ALA A 109 8.15 12.32 -7.76
C ALA A 109 7.20 12.24 -6.55
N LEU A 110 7.73 12.13 -5.33
CA LEU A 110 6.94 12.19 -4.10
C LEU A 110 6.23 13.55 -3.97
N THR A 111 6.90 14.66 -4.31
CA THR A 111 6.27 15.99 -4.29
C THR A 111 5.10 16.08 -5.28
N ILE A 112 5.25 15.54 -6.49
CA ILE A 112 4.16 15.47 -7.47
C ILE A 112 3.00 14.65 -6.92
N GLY A 113 3.28 13.47 -6.35
CA GLY A 113 2.28 12.64 -5.69
C GLY A 113 1.54 13.39 -4.57
N ASN A 114 2.28 14.05 -3.67
CA ASN A 114 1.70 14.84 -2.58
C ASN A 114 0.76 15.93 -3.12
N ILE A 115 1.19 16.70 -4.12
CA ILE A 115 0.37 17.75 -4.72
C ILE A 115 -0.89 17.14 -5.34
N PHE A 116 -0.74 16.09 -6.14
CA PHE A 116 -1.85 15.40 -6.79
C PHE A 116 -2.89 14.91 -5.78
N PHE A 117 -2.48 14.14 -4.78
CA PHE A 117 -3.40 13.65 -3.75
C PHE A 117 -3.99 14.75 -2.88
N SER A 118 -3.23 15.81 -2.60
CA SER A 118 -3.74 16.94 -1.81
C SER A 118 -4.80 17.73 -2.57
N VAL A 119 -4.59 17.98 -3.86
CA VAL A 119 -5.58 18.66 -4.73
C VAL A 119 -6.88 17.85 -4.79
N LEU A 120 -6.78 16.53 -5.00
CA LEU A 120 -7.98 15.67 -5.02
C LEU A 120 -8.67 15.62 -3.66
N SER A 121 -7.92 15.42 -2.58
CA SER A 121 -8.49 15.29 -1.23
C SER A 121 -9.14 16.58 -0.74
N ILE A 122 -8.47 17.72 -0.92
CA ILE A 122 -9.02 19.05 -0.58
C ILE A 122 -10.22 19.34 -1.45
N GLY A 123 -10.15 19.03 -2.76
CA GLY A 123 -11.28 19.22 -3.66
C GLY A 123 -12.51 18.40 -3.29
N ILE A 124 -12.34 17.18 -2.77
CA ILE A 124 -13.45 16.38 -2.23
C ILE A 124 -14.01 17.02 -0.96
N ILE A 125 -13.16 17.38 0.00
CA ILE A 125 -13.59 17.93 1.31
C ILE A 125 -14.30 19.28 1.14
N LEU A 126 -13.86 20.10 0.19
CA LEU A 126 -14.47 21.39 -0.15
C LEU A 126 -15.57 21.29 -1.21
N GLU A 127 -15.97 20.09 -1.60
CA GLU A 127 -17.04 19.83 -2.58
C GLU A 127 -16.84 20.57 -3.91
N ILE A 128 -15.59 20.71 -4.38
CA ILE A 128 -15.28 21.38 -5.65
C ILE A 128 -15.88 20.55 -6.79
N PRO A 129 -16.86 21.07 -7.57
CA PRO A 129 -17.60 20.27 -8.54
C PRO A 129 -16.71 19.55 -9.55
N ALA A 130 -15.75 20.27 -10.14
CA ALA A 130 -14.80 19.72 -11.10
C ALA A 130 -13.98 18.54 -10.56
N ILE A 131 -13.59 18.57 -9.27
CA ILE A 131 -12.84 17.47 -8.66
C ILE A 131 -13.77 16.28 -8.39
N THR A 132 -14.96 16.53 -7.83
CA THR A 132 -15.92 15.45 -7.58
C THR A 132 -16.38 14.76 -8.87
N GLU A 133 -16.52 15.51 -9.97
CA GLU A 133 -16.82 14.99 -11.30
C GLU A 133 -15.66 14.15 -11.85
N ILE A 134 -14.41 14.64 -11.78
CA ILE A 134 -13.23 13.84 -12.15
C ILE A 134 -13.18 12.51 -11.39
N ILE A 135 -13.46 12.53 -10.08
CA ILE A 135 -13.46 11.31 -9.25
C ILE A 135 -14.58 10.36 -9.66
N ARG A 136 -15.80 10.86 -9.93
CA ARG A 136 -16.92 10.04 -10.41
C ARG A 136 -16.62 9.46 -11.79
N GLU A 137 -16.14 10.27 -12.72
CA GLU A 137 -15.95 9.86 -14.11
C GLU A 137 -14.79 8.89 -14.30
N TYR A 138 -13.64 9.16 -13.66
CA TYR A 138 -12.39 8.46 -13.93
C TYR A 138 -11.94 7.52 -12.81
N TYR A 139 -12.55 7.59 -11.62
CA TYR A 139 -12.13 6.79 -10.46
C TYR A 139 -13.28 6.02 -9.78
N ALA A 140 -14.40 5.80 -10.48
CA ALA A 140 -15.41 4.82 -10.07
C ALA A 140 -14.80 3.41 -9.98
N SER A 141 -15.08 2.70 -8.89
CA SER A 141 -14.46 1.41 -8.58
C SER A 141 -15.35 0.52 -7.72
N PHE A 142 -15.10 -0.79 -7.79
CA PHE A 142 -15.80 -1.87 -7.06
C PHE A 142 -17.28 -2.05 -7.40
N TYR A 143 -18.13 -1.06 -7.10
CA TYR A 143 -19.57 -1.06 -7.41
C TYR A 143 -20.10 0.36 -7.56
N ASP A 144 -21.19 0.54 -8.30
CA ASP A 144 -21.64 1.84 -8.83
C ASP A 144 -21.90 2.88 -7.74
N ASP A 145 -22.48 2.46 -6.61
CA ASP A 145 -22.83 3.36 -5.51
C ASP A 145 -21.66 3.70 -4.57
N LEU A 146 -20.49 3.05 -4.72
CA LEU A 146 -19.39 3.25 -3.77
C LEU A 146 -18.89 4.70 -3.78
N ILE A 147 -18.45 5.21 -4.93
CA ILE A 147 -17.90 6.56 -5.05
C ILE A 147 -18.95 7.63 -4.73
N PRO A 148 -20.19 7.59 -5.25
CA PRO A 148 -21.24 8.52 -4.85
C PRO A 148 -21.41 8.60 -3.33
N ASN A 149 -21.44 7.45 -2.63
CA ASN A 149 -21.57 7.41 -1.18
C ASN A 149 -20.34 7.97 -0.45
N MET A 150 -19.13 7.69 -0.94
CA MET A 150 -17.89 8.23 -0.34
C MET A 150 -17.83 9.76 -0.49
N LEU A 151 -18.20 10.29 -1.66
CA LEU A 151 -18.23 11.72 -1.93
C LEU A 151 -19.33 12.43 -1.14
N PHE A 152 -20.52 11.83 -1.01
CA PHE A 152 -21.59 12.36 -0.18
C PHE A 152 -21.17 12.48 1.30
N GLN A 153 -20.33 11.57 1.79
CA GLN A 153 -19.76 11.61 3.14
C GLN A 153 -18.48 12.46 3.24
N LEU A 154 -18.11 13.19 2.18
CA LEU A 154 -16.89 14.01 2.11
C LEU A 154 -15.59 13.24 2.40
N LYS A 155 -15.58 11.93 2.14
CA LYS A 155 -14.42 11.07 2.41
C LYS A 155 -13.39 11.21 1.30
N PRO A 156 -12.15 11.64 1.58
CA PRO A 156 -11.12 11.85 0.57
C PRO A 156 -10.50 10.51 0.10
N VAL A 157 -11.31 9.66 -0.53
CA VAL A 157 -10.88 8.34 -1.04
C VAL A 157 -10.00 8.43 -2.28
N THR A 158 -10.02 9.57 -2.97
CA THR A 158 -9.25 9.87 -4.18
C THR A 158 -9.32 8.74 -5.22
N ILE A 159 -8.18 8.24 -5.69
CA ILE A 159 -8.08 7.21 -6.73
C ILE A 159 -8.25 5.78 -6.19
N PHE A 160 -8.30 5.62 -4.86
CA PHE A 160 -8.33 4.33 -4.18
C PHE A 160 -9.74 3.81 -3.94
N GLY A 161 -10.73 4.68 -4.08
CA GLY A 161 -12.15 4.38 -4.13
C GLY A 161 -12.82 3.99 -2.82
N THR A 162 -12.19 3.14 -2.01
CA THR A 162 -12.67 2.80 -0.66
C THR A 162 -11.87 3.54 0.41
N HIS A 163 -12.53 3.86 1.52
CA HIS A 163 -11.89 4.54 2.64
C HIS A 163 -10.80 3.71 3.33
N SER A 164 -10.90 2.37 3.32
CA SER A 164 -9.89 1.49 3.91
C SER A 164 -8.61 1.44 3.07
N VAL A 165 -8.75 1.32 1.74
CA VAL A 165 -7.60 1.32 0.82
C VAL A 165 -6.97 2.71 0.76
N ALA A 166 -7.78 3.78 0.70
CA ALA A 166 -7.28 5.15 0.81
C ALA A 166 -6.55 5.38 2.13
N GLY A 167 -7.07 4.86 3.25
CA GLY A 167 -6.44 4.96 4.57
C GLY A 167 -5.06 4.31 4.59
N PHE A 168 -4.94 3.10 4.05
CA PHE A 168 -3.64 2.43 3.91
C PHE A 168 -2.64 3.24 3.08
N TYR A 169 -3.01 3.73 1.91
CA TYR A 169 -2.08 4.46 1.06
C TYR A 169 -1.76 5.86 1.60
N ASN A 170 -2.73 6.56 2.21
CA ASN A 170 -2.47 7.82 2.91
C ASN A 170 -1.45 7.62 4.03
N PHE A 171 -1.55 6.51 4.79
CA PHE A 171 -0.54 6.12 5.77
C PHE A 171 0.84 5.87 5.14
N ILE A 172 0.91 5.16 4.02
CA ILE A 172 2.18 4.98 3.28
C ILE A 172 2.77 6.35 2.90
N PHE A 173 1.95 7.29 2.41
CA PHE A 173 2.41 8.65 2.11
C PHE A 173 2.87 9.42 3.35
N VAL A 174 2.20 9.27 4.50
CA VAL A 174 2.70 9.81 5.78
C VAL A 174 4.10 9.28 6.08
N LEU A 175 4.30 7.96 6.00
CA LEU A 175 5.61 7.35 6.26
C LEU A 175 6.68 7.90 5.31
N LEU A 176 6.39 7.95 3.99
CA LEU A 176 7.34 8.46 3.00
C LEU A 176 7.71 9.91 3.28
N ASN A 177 6.74 10.76 3.66
CA ASN A 177 6.97 12.16 3.96
C ASN A 177 7.72 12.40 5.28
N ILE A 178 7.41 11.64 6.33
CA ILE A 178 8.18 11.68 7.60
C ILE A 178 9.63 11.30 7.33
N MET A 179 9.87 10.23 6.56
CA MET A 179 11.22 9.79 6.23
C MET A 179 11.93 10.81 5.34
N ALA A 180 11.27 11.35 4.33
CA ALA A 180 11.82 12.44 3.52
C ALA A 180 12.24 13.64 4.39
N PHE A 181 11.40 14.04 5.35
CA PHE A 181 11.72 15.10 6.30
C PHE A 181 12.90 14.73 7.21
N LYS A 182 12.93 13.52 7.79
CA LYS A 182 14.00 13.04 8.66
C LYS A 182 15.39 13.22 8.03
N TYR A 183 15.54 12.86 6.75
CA TYR A 183 16.85 12.85 6.08
C TYR A 183 17.21 14.16 5.35
N THR A 184 16.21 14.97 4.98
CA THR A 184 16.42 16.20 4.19
C THR A 184 16.14 17.50 4.95
N HIS A 185 15.42 17.41 6.07
CA HIS A 185 14.90 18.53 6.87
C HIS A 185 14.04 19.53 6.08
N GLN A 186 13.56 19.17 4.89
CA GLN A 186 12.72 20.05 4.08
C GLN A 186 11.29 20.10 4.64
N LYS A 187 10.89 21.26 5.17
CA LYS A 187 9.58 21.49 5.82
C LYS A 187 8.36 21.17 4.95
N ARG A 188 8.49 21.20 3.61
CA ARG A 188 7.40 20.82 2.69
C ARG A 188 6.91 19.39 2.88
N PHE A 189 7.80 18.46 3.27
CA PHE A 189 7.41 17.07 3.54
C PHE A 189 6.69 16.96 4.87
N LEU A 190 7.07 17.76 5.86
CA LEU A 190 6.33 17.87 7.12
C LEU A 190 4.92 18.43 6.89
N LEU A 191 4.79 19.47 6.05
CA LEU A 191 3.47 19.99 5.64
C LEU A 191 2.63 18.90 4.97
N ALA A 192 3.21 18.15 4.03
CA ALA A 192 2.52 17.04 3.38
C ALA A 192 2.09 15.96 4.39
N THR A 193 2.93 15.62 5.38
CA THR A 193 2.55 14.72 6.48
C THR A 193 1.29 15.20 7.18
N PHE A 194 1.23 16.47 7.58
CA PHE A 194 0.04 17.02 8.24
C PHE A 194 -1.21 16.95 7.36
N LEU A 195 -1.09 17.23 6.06
CA LEU A 195 -2.20 17.09 5.12
C LEU A 195 -2.72 15.64 5.07
N PHE A 196 -1.83 14.64 4.97
CA PHE A 196 -2.26 13.25 4.97
C PHE A 196 -2.82 12.78 6.32
N LEU A 197 -2.37 13.33 7.46
CA LEU A 197 -2.99 13.08 8.77
C LEU A 197 -4.44 13.59 8.80
N ILE A 198 -4.68 14.79 8.25
CA ILE A 198 -6.03 15.34 8.10
C ILE A 198 -6.86 14.41 7.22
N TYR A 199 -6.33 13.93 6.09
CA TYR A 199 -7.07 13.02 5.22
C TYR A 199 -7.39 11.68 5.90
N LEU A 200 -6.47 11.12 6.70
CA LEU A 200 -6.74 9.91 7.50
C LEU A 200 -7.90 10.11 8.49
N PHE A 201 -7.99 11.28 9.11
CA PHE A 201 -9.10 11.65 9.98
C PHE A 201 -10.44 11.73 9.21
N PHE A 202 -10.47 12.46 8.07
CA PHE A 202 -11.68 12.63 7.26
C PHE A 202 -12.20 11.35 6.60
N LEU A 203 -11.36 10.32 6.43
CA LEU A 203 -11.82 9.03 5.92
C LEU A 203 -12.79 8.30 6.87
N GLN A 204 -12.77 8.60 8.17
CA GLN A 204 -13.67 8.07 9.20
C GLN A 204 -13.92 6.55 9.09
N SER A 205 -12.82 5.79 9.01
CA SER A 205 -12.84 4.33 9.00
C SER A 205 -11.97 3.78 10.12
N SER A 206 -12.28 2.59 10.62
CA SER A 206 -11.50 1.94 11.67
C SER A 206 -10.02 1.81 11.28
N THR A 207 -9.76 1.42 10.03
CA THR A 207 -8.40 1.35 9.47
C THR A 207 -7.73 2.71 9.45
N SER A 208 -8.38 3.75 8.92
CA SER A 208 -7.76 5.08 8.80
C SER A 208 -7.51 5.73 10.16
N LEU A 209 -8.40 5.52 11.14
CA LEU A 209 -8.23 6.01 12.51
C LEU A 209 -7.10 5.28 13.26
N ALA A 210 -7.01 3.96 13.13
CA ALA A 210 -5.87 3.21 13.68
C ALA A 210 -4.54 3.68 13.07
N LEU A 211 -4.50 3.83 11.74
CA LEU A 211 -3.31 4.31 11.03
C LEU A 211 -2.99 5.78 11.33
N LEU A 212 -3.99 6.62 11.65
CA LEU A 212 -3.79 7.98 12.14
C LEU A 212 -3.04 7.96 13.48
N LEU A 213 -3.49 7.16 14.44
CA LEU A 213 -2.82 7.03 15.74
C LEU A 213 -1.38 6.55 15.60
N PHE A 214 -1.14 5.51 14.79
CA PHE A 214 0.23 5.05 14.51
C PHE A 214 1.07 6.14 13.84
N SER A 215 0.49 6.89 12.90
CA SER A 215 1.19 7.99 12.23
C SER A 215 1.59 9.11 13.18
N LEU A 216 0.71 9.48 14.12
CA LEU A 216 1.01 10.47 15.15
C LEU A 216 2.15 10.01 16.05
N ILE A 217 2.13 8.75 16.52
CA ILE A 217 3.21 8.18 17.33
C ILE A 217 4.56 8.24 16.58
N ILE A 218 4.57 7.86 15.30
CA ILE A 218 5.78 7.88 14.47
C ILE A 218 6.26 9.33 14.27
N LEU A 219 5.35 10.25 13.93
CA LEU A 219 5.66 11.66 13.75
C LEU A 219 6.29 12.25 15.01
N GLN A 220 5.65 12.03 16.17
CA GLN A 220 6.16 12.54 17.45
C GLN A 220 7.51 11.95 17.82
N SER A 221 7.72 10.64 17.60
CA SER A 221 9.02 10.02 17.83
C SER A 221 10.12 10.65 16.98
N GLU A 222 9.86 10.97 15.72
CA GLU A 222 10.87 11.57 14.83
C GLU A 222 11.05 13.07 15.09
N LEU A 223 9.99 13.82 15.40
CA LEU A 223 10.08 15.23 15.80
C LEU A 223 10.86 15.39 17.12
N TYR A 224 10.64 14.52 18.11
CA TYR A 224 11.36 14.56 19.39
C TYR A 224 12.87 14.37 19.19
N ARG A 225 13.26 13.47 18.29
CA ARG A 225 14.67 13.25 17.93
C ARG A 225 15.26 14.44 17.16
N TYR A 226 14.46 15.12 16.35
CA TYR A 226 14.90 16.29 15.59
C TYR A 226 15.06 17.54 16.47
N ASN A 227 14.01 17.91 17.21
CA ASN A 227 14.00 19.04 18.13
C ASN A 227 12.86 18.87 19.16
N LYS A 228 13.23 18.64 20.42
CA LYS A 228 12.27 18.40 21.51
C LYS A 228 11.28 19.54 21.73
N HIS A 229 11.73 20.79 21.64
CA HIS A 229 10.83 21.95 21.79
C HIS A 229 9.81 22.01 20.66
N PHE A 230 10.26 21.76 19.44
CA PHE A 230 9.37 21.71 18.28
C PHE A 230 8.34 20.58 18.42
N ALA A 231 8.76 19.39 18.89
CA ALA A 231 7.86 18.29 19.19
C ALA A 231 6.80 18.66 20.24
N TYR A 232 7.18 19.31 21.34
CA TYR A 232 6.22 19.75 22.37
C TYR A 232 5.22 20.77 21.85
N VAL A 233 5.64 21.69 20.97
CA VAL A 233 4.72 22.63 20.32
C VAL A 233 3.70 21.89 19.47
N ILE A 234 4.15 20.95 18.63
CA ILE A 234 3.23 20.15 17.80
C ILE A 234 2.30 19.30 18.67
N TYR A 235 2.82 18.65 19.72
CA TYR A 235 2.01 17.89 20.68
C TYR A 235 0.95 18.76 21.36
N GLY A 236 1.32 19.99 21.76
CA GLY A 236 0.37 20.95 22.34
C GLY A 236 -0.73 21.36 21.35
N LEU A 237 -0.39 21.53 20.07
CA LEU A 237 -1.38 21.81 19.02
C LEU A 237 -2.29 20.61 18.74
N GLU A 238 -1.75 19.40 18.71
CA GLU A 238 -2.54 18.17 18.56
C GLU A 238 -3.49 17.95 19.74
N LEU A 239 -3.02 18.19 20.98
CA LEU A 239 -3.85 18.11 22.18
C LEU A 239 -4.93 19.19 22.18
N LEU A 240 -4.60 20.42 21.78
CA LEU A 240 -5.57 21.50 21.63
C LEU A 240 -6.63 21.15 20.58
N ALA A 241 -6.21 20.61 19.42
CA ALA A 241 -7.13 20.15 18.39
C ALA A 241 -8.05 19.04 18.92
N LEU A 242 -7.50 18.07 19.66
CA LEU A 242 -8.29 17.02 20.30
C LEU A 242 -9.31 17.61 21.27
N VAL A 243 -8.91 18.55 22.15
CA VAL A 243 -9.80 19.21 23.11
C VAL A 243 -10.89 20.02 22.41
N VAL A 244 -10.58 20.69 21.30
CA VAL A 244 -11.56 21.46 20.51
C VAL A 244 -12.54 20.52 19.80
N ILE A 245 -12.07 19.36 19.33
CA ILE A 245 -12.89 18.38 18.62
C ILE A 245 -13.73 17.54 19.60
N LEU A 246 -13.24 17.28 20.82
CA LEU A 246 -13.87 16.37 21.79
C LEU A 246 -15.37 16.64 22.05
N PRO A 247 -15.84 17.89 22.22
CA PRO A 247 -17.27 18.18 22.41
C PRO A 247 -18.14 17.82 21.20
N PHE A 248 -17.55 17.77 20.01
CA PHE A 248 -18.20 17.36 18.76
C PHE A 248 -17.88 15.89 18.41
N ALA A 249 -17.04 15.23 19.20
CA ALA A 249 -16.52 13.91 18.91
C ALA A 249 -17.34 12.78 19.54
N SER A 250 -18.27 13.05 20.46
CA SER A 250 -19.07 11.98 21.10
C SER A 250 -19.74 11.10 20.06
N ASP A 251 -20.47 11.71 19.12
CA ASP A 251 -21.18 11.00 18.07
C ASP A 251 -20.22 10.30 17.09
N LEU A 252 -19.02 10.85 16.93
CA LEU A 252 -17.98 10.32 16.04
C LEU A 252 -17.26 9.12 16.67
N ILE A 253 -17.02 9.16 17.98
CA ILE A 253 -16.42 8.08 18.77
C ILE A 253 -17.41 6.93 18.88
N ASP A 254 -18.66 7.21 19.24
CA ASP A 254 -19.71 6.19 19.33
C ASP A 254 -19.93 5.53 17.95
N SER A 255 -20.03 6.32 16.89
CA SER A 255 -20.11 5.78 15.53
C SER A 255 -18.86 4.98 15.12
N ALA A 256 -17.66 5.37 15.57
CA ALA A 256 -16.42 4.64 15.26
C ALA A 256 -16.35 3.30 16.02
N ILE A 257 -16.75 3.26 17.29
CA ILE A 257 -16.84 2.04 18.10
C ILE A 257 -17.89 1.12 17.50
N ASP A 258 -19.09 1.62 17.21
CA ASP A 258 -20.16 0.86 16.59
C ASP A 258 -19.72 0.30 15.24
N LYS A 259 -19.04 1.08 14.39
CA LYS A 259 -18.51 0.60 13.11
C LYS A 259 -17.43 -0.47 13.27
N MET A 260 -16.52 -0.32 14.25
CA MET A 260 -15.47 -1.30 14.53
C MET A 260 -16.02 -2.66 14.92
N PHE A 261 -17.10 -2.67 15.71
CA PHE A 261 -17.72 -3.89 16.22
C PHE A 261 -19.01 -4.27 15.49
N SER A 262 -19.40 -3.54 14.44
CA SER A 262 -20.63 -3.81 13.69
C SER A 262 -20.58 -5.18 13.02
N GLU A 263 -21.69 -5.91 13.13
CA GLU A 263 -21.91 -7.23 12.51
C GLU A 263 -21.97 -7.15 10.97
N ASN A 264 -22.25 -5.98 10.39
CA ASN A 264 -22.42 -5.85 8.94
C ASN A 264 -21.18 -5.36 8.18
N ASN A 265 -20.31 -4.55 8.81
CA ASN A 265 -19.21 -3.87 8.09
C ASN A 265 -17.84 -3.94 8.80
N GLY A 266 -17.79 -4.37 10.06
CA GLY A 266 -16.55 -4.52 10.84
C GLY A 266 -15.81 -5.83 10.55
N LEU A 267 -14.59 -5.95 11.08
CA LEU A 267 -13.82 -7.21 11.01
C LEU A 267 -14.57 -8.37 11.67
N GLY A 268 -15.28 -8.12 12.78
CA GLY A 268 -16.09 -9.13 13.46
C GLY A 268 -17.20 -9.67 12.55
N GLY A 269 -17.95 -8.78 11.91
CA GLY A 269 -19.01 -9.16 10.97
C GLY A 269 -18.54 -9.95 9.75
N ARG A 270 -17.36 -9.61 9.21
CA ARG A 270 -16.82 -10.29 8.02
C ARG A 270 -16.49 -11.76 8.26
N TYR A 271 -15.93 -12.08 9.44
CA TYR A 271 -15.43 -13.41 9.79
C TYR A 271 -16.38 -14.20 10.72
N ALA A 272 -17.51 -13.63 11.12
CA ALA A 272 -18.52 -14.30 11.93
C ALA A 272 -19.27 -15.41 11.16
N GLU A 273 -19.96 -16.28 11.90
CA GLU A 273 -20.91 -17.24 11.33
C GLU A 273 -22.02 -16.48 10.58
N GLY A 274 -22.19 -16.77 9.29
CA GLY A 274 -23.11 -16.04 8.40
C GLY A 274 -22.58 -14.71 7.85
N GLY A 275 -21.34 -14.33 8.18
CA GLY A 275 -20.67 -13.15 7.63
C GLY A 275 -20.28 -13.28 6.15
N ASN A 276 -19.85 -12.19 5.53
CA ASN A 276 -19.51 -12.12 4.10
C ASN A 276 -18.41 -13.12 3.67
N LEU A 277 -17.53 -13.55 4.59
CA LEU A 277 -16.45 -14.50 4.30
C LEU A 277 -16.76 -15.92 4.81
N ALA A 278 -17.95 -16.18 5.33
CA ALA A 278 -18.31 -17.49 5.89
C ALA A 278 -18.18 -18.62 4.86
N ASN A 279 -18.73 -18.44 3.65
CA ASN A 279 -18.62 -19.42 2.57
C ASN A 279 -17.17 -19.66 2.14
N ASN A 280 -16.34 -18.61 2.15
CA ASN A 280 -14.92 -18.73 1.84
C ASN A 280 -14.22 -19.61 2.89
N LEU A 281 -14.47 -19.33 4.17
CA LEU A 281 -13.89 -20.07 5.29
C LEU A 281 -14.34 -21.54 5.26
N GLU A 282 -15.64 -21.79 5.12
CA GLU A 282 -16.19 -23.14 5.03
C GLU A 282 -15.53 -23.95 3.91
N TYR A 283 -15.41 -23.36 2.72
CA TYR A 283 -14.74 -24.04 1.61
C TYR A 283 -13.28 -24.37 1.93
N ILE A 284 -12.52 -23.42 2.47
CA ILE A 284 -11.10 -23.59 2.79
C ILE A 284 -10.91 -24.64 3.88
N PHE A 285 -11.75 -24.66 4.91
CA PHE A 285 -11.68 -25.66 5.97
C PHE A 285 -11.99 -27.07 5.46
N ASN A 286 -12.98 -27.19 4.56
CA ASN A 286 -13.35 -28.47 3.97
C ASN A 286 -12.38 -28.94 2.87
N ASN A 287 -11.61 -28.03 2.26
CA ASN A 287 -10.73 -28.30 1.13
C ASN A 287 -9.35 -27.62 1.29
N PRO A 288 -8.60 -27.90 2.39
CA PRO A 288 -7.43 -27.09 2.77
C PRO A 288 -6.29 -27.15 1.74
N LEU A 289 -6.22 -28.21 0.95
CA LEU A 289 -5.19 -28.46 -0.07
C LEU A 289 -5.71 -28.37 -1.51
N GLN A 290 -6.96 -27.96 -1.71
CA GLN A 290 -7.56 -27.84 -3.03
C GLN A 290 -8.11 -26.42 -3.21
N GLY A 291 -7.43 -25.65 -4.07
CA GLY A 291 -7.94 -24.38 -4.53
C GLY A 291 -8.97 -24.54 -5.66
N ILE A 292 -9.61 -23.44 -6.03
CA ILE A 292 -10.50 -23.35 -7.20
C ILE A 292 -9.77 -22.81 -8.45
N GLY A 293 -8.49 -22.44 -8.33
CA GLY A 293 -7.73 -21.82 -9.41
C GLY A 293 -8.41 -20.55 -9.94
N PHE A 294 -8.59 -20.44 -11.26
CA PHE A 294 -9.33 -19.36 -11.90
C PHE A 294 -10.85 -19.55 -11.94
N GLY A 295 -11.37 -20.65 -11.36
CA GLY A 295 -12.79 -20.88 -11.18
C GLY A 295 -13.45 -19.71 -10.44
N TYR A 296 -14.70 -19.43 -10.77
CA TYR A 296 -15.47 -18.32 -10.22
C TYR A 296 -16.89 -18.76 -9.89
N THR A 297 -17.37 -18.23 -8.77
CA THR A 297 -18.75 -18.31 -8.30
C THR A 297 -19.07 -17.01 -7.57
N THR A 298 -20.34 -16.62 -7.54
CA THR A 298 -20.84 -15.49 -6.75
C THR A 298 -21.02 -15.83 -5.27
N GLU A 299 -20.91 -17.11 -4.89
CA GLU A 299 -21.01 -17.57 -3.50
C GLU A 299 -19.81 -17.13 -2.64
N TYR A 300 -18.68 -16.84 -3.28
CA TYR A 300 -17.46 -16.39 -2.60
C TYR A 300 -17.24 -14.90 -2.78
N MET A 301 -16.76 -14.28 -1.71
CA MET A 301 -16.33 -12.88 -1.72
C MET A 301 -14.84 -12.79 -2.09
N TYR A 302 -14.51 -11.93 -3.05
CA TYR A 302 -13.13 -11.70 -3.49
C TYR A 302 -12.75 -10.24 -3.18
N GLY A 303 -11.53 -10.00 -2.70
CA GLY A 303 -11.03 -8.66 -2.36
C GLY A 303 -11.16 -8.26 -0.89
N ASP A 304 -12.04 -8.89 -0.10
CA ASP A 304 -12.28 -8.51 1.31
C ASP A 304 -11.28 -9.11 2.33
N SER A 305 -10.42 -10.03 1.87
CA SER A 305 -9.31 -10.61 2.62
C SER A 305 -8.33 -11.27 1.66
N GLY A 306 -7.09 -10.81 1.66
CA GLY A 306 -6.04 -11.39 0.84
C GLY A 306 -5.76 -12.84 1.21
N TYR A 307 -5.67 -13.14 2.50
CA TYR A 307 -5.41 -14.50 2.98
C TYR A 307 -6.46 -15.49 2.50
N LEU A 308 -7.75 -15.13 2.57
CA LEU A 308 -8.80 -16.02 2.09
C LEU A 308 -8.83 -16.09 0.56
N GLU A 309 -8.59 -14.97 -0.14
CA GLU A 309 -8.54 -14.99 -1.60
C GLU A 309 -7.39 -15.86 -2.12
N TYR A 310 -6.20 -15.75 -1.54
CA TYR A 310 -5.05 -16.59 -1.92
C TYR A 310 -5.31 -18.05 -1.60
N SER A 311 -6.00 -18.33 -0.48
CA SER A 311 -6.40 -19.67 -0.09
C SER A 311 -7.40 -20.29 -1.05
N LEU A 312 -8.42 -19.53 -1.45
CA LEU A 312 -9.38 -19.96 -2.46
C LEU A 312 -8.67 -20.27 -3.77
N ARG A 313 -7.76 -19.39 -4.23
CA ARG A 313 -7.09 -19.57 -5.52
C ARG A 313 -6.11 -20.73 -5.53
N ASN A 314 -5.33 -20.90 -4.46
CA ASN A 314 -4.18 -21.80 -4.47
C ASN A 314 -4.02 -22.63 -3.19
N SER A 315 -5.13 -22.95 -2.51
CA SER A 315 -5.17 -23.64 -1.20
C SER A 315 -4.46 -22.87 -0.08
N ILE A 316 -4.39 -23.42 1.14
CA ILE A 316 -3.65 -22.80 2.25
C ILE A 316 -2.15 -22.52 1.94
N LEU A 317 -1.61 -23.17 0.92
CA LEU A 317 -0.26 -22.90 0.42
C LEU A 317 -0.14 -21.56 -0.32
N GLY A 318 -1.23 -21.05 -0.90
CA GLY A 318 -1.30 -19.78 -1.61
C GLY A 318 -0.86 -18.58 -0.76
N PRO A 319 -1.50 -18.34 0.41
CA PRO A 319 -1.08 -17.30 1.33
C PRO A 319 0.37 -17.45 1.77
N ILE A 320 0.81 -18.67 2.09
CA ILE A 320 2.19 -18.93 2.52
C ILE A 320 3.18 -18.49 1.43
N ALA A 321 2.92 -18.87 0.18
CA ALA A 321 3.75 -18.50 -0.96
C ALA A 321 3.81 -16.98 -1.17
N ILE A 322 2.67 -16.28 -1.10
CA ILE A 322 2.59 -14.83 -1.28
C ILE A 322 3.30 -14.09 -0.14
N VAL A 323 3.00 -14.44 1.11
CA VAL A 323 3.63 -13.83 2.29
C VAL A 323 5.13 -14.04 2.27
N PHE A 324 5.58 -15.27 2.00
CA PHE A 324 7.00 -15.60 1.92
C PHE A 324 7.71 -14.80 0.82
N ALA A 325 7.16 -14.79 -0.40
CA ALA A 325 7.74 -14.06 -1.53
C ALA A 325 7.81 -12.55 -1.25
N PHE A 326 6.77 -11.98 -0.65
CA PHE A 326 6.72 -10.57 -0.27
C PHE A 326 7.73 -10.22 0.83
N CYS A 327 7.79 -11.00 1.91
CA CYS A 327 8.75 -10.79 3.00
C CYS A 327 10.18 -10.82 2.47
N ARG A 328 10.51 -11.83 1.66
CA ARG A 328 11.83 -11.96 1.03
C ARG A 328 12.15 -10.79 0.09
N PHE A 329 11.16 -10.33 -0.67
CA PHE A 329 11.30 -9.15 -1.52
C PHE A 329 11.63 -7.90 -0.68
N ILE A 330 10.89 -7.63 0.40
CA ILE A 330 11.14 -6.48 1.27
C ILE A 330 12.53 -6.58 1.92
N LEU A 331 12.86 -7.71 2.56
CA LEU A 331 14.12 -7.90 3.27
C LEU A 331 15.36 -7.86 2.36
N ARG A 332 15.24 -8.27 1.09
CA ARG A 332 16.33 -8.13 0.12
C ARG A 332 16.57 -6.68 -0.27
N ASN A 333 15.51 -5.88 -0.29
CA ASN A 333 15.57 -4.52 -0.77
C ASN A 333 15.93 -3.54 0.34
N ILE A 334 15.31 -3.64 1.51
CA ILE A 334 15.39 -2.66 2.60
C ILE A 334 16.22 -3.26 3.74
N ASP A 335 17.36 -2.65 4.05
CA ASP A 335 18.26 -3.10 5.12
C ASP A 335 18.09 -2.25 6.39
N SER A 336 16.92 -2.33 7.02
CA SER A 336 16.66 -1.64 8.28
C SER A 336 15.46 -2.20 9.03
N LYS A 337 15.28 -1.74 10.28
CA LYS A 337 14.05 -1.97 11.07
C LYS A 337 12.76 -1.55 10.35
N TYR A 338 12.83 -0.64 9.38
CA TYR A 338 11.67 -0.23 8.59
C TYR A 338 11.17 -1.36 7.67
N ALA A 339 12.03 -2.33 7.30
CA ALA A 339 11.64 -3.49 6.51
C ALA A 339 10.58 -4.33 7.24
N TYR A 340 10.85 -4.72 8.49
CA TYR A 340 9.93 -5.49 9.32
C TYR A 340 8.63 -4.75 9.58
N PHE A 341 8.71 -3.44 9.82
CA PHE A 341 7.54 -2.60 10.00
C PHE A 341 6.66 -2.56 8.74
N LEU A 342 7.26 -2.36 7.56
CA LEU A 342 6.52 -2.38 6.29
C LEU A 342 5.90 -3.75 6.02
N ILE A 343 6.63 -4.84 6.26
CA ILE A 343 6.09 -6.20 6.16
C ILE A 343 4.84 -6.33 7.04
N LEU A 344 4.96 -5.97 8.32
CA LEU A 344 3.87 -6.09 9.28
C LEU A 344 2.64 -5.30 8.83
N ILE A 345 2.82 -4.04 8.39
CA ILE A 345 1.68 -3.20 7.98
C ILE A 345 0.98 -3.73 6.72
N TYR A 346 1.72 -4.17 5.70
CA TYR A 346 1.11 -4.79 4.51
C TYR A 346 0.35 -6.07 4.90
N LEU A 347 0.97 -6.94 5.71
CA LEU A 347 0.38 -8.21 6.12
C LEU A 347 -0.84 -8.06 7.02
N ILE A 348 -0.86 -7.09 7.93
CA ILE A 348 -2.06 -6.80 8.74
C ILE A 348 -3.18 -6.28 7.85
N PHE A 349 -2.86 -5.44 6.86
CA PHE A 349 -3.86 -4.90 5.95
C PHE A 349 -4.51 -5.98 5.07
N GLU A 350 -3.78 -7.07 4.76
CA GLU A 350 -4.33 -8.24 4.04
C GLU A 350 -5.54 -8.89 4.75
N ILE A 351 -5.72 -8.68 6.05
CA ILE A 351 -6.89 -9.19 6.80
C ILE A 351 -8.18 -8.53 6.31
N GLY A 352 -8.11 -7.26 5.92
CA GLY A 352 -9.28 -6.46 5.53
C GLY A 352 -9.39 -6.18 4.03
N PHE A 353 -8.35 -6.44 3.25
CA PHE A 353 -8.39 -6.24 1.79
C PHE A 353 -7.26 -7.02 1.10
N SER A 354 -7.49 -7.57 -0.09
CA SER A 354 -6.47 -8.28 -0.90
C SER A 354 -5.45 -7.33 -1.56
N ASN A 355 -4.68 -6.60 -0.75
CA ASN A 355 -3.88 -5.47 -1.20
C ASN A 355 -2.62 -5.88 -1.97
N LEU A 356 -1.96 -6.99 -1.66
CA LEU A 356 -0.73 -7.42 -2.35
C LEU A 356 -0.95 -7.74 -3.84
N ILE A 357 -2.19 -8.06 -4.21
CA ILE A 357 -2.61 -8.29 -5.61
C ILE A 357 -3.46 -7.13 -6.16
N TYR A 358 -3.59 -6.03 -5.43
CA TYR A 358 -4.29 -4.85 -5.92
C TYR A 358 -3.46 -4.19 -7.03
N TRP A 359 -4.10 -3.88 -8.16
CA TRP A 359 -3.41 -3.40 -9.36
C TRP A 359 -2.65 -2.08 -9.17
N ARG A 360 -3.03 -1.23 -8.20
CA ARG A 360 -2.24 -0.02 -7.83
C ARG A 360 -1.13 -0.27 -6.81
N MET A 361 -1.08 -1.44 -6.17
CA MET A 361 -0.06 -1.77 -5.16
C MET A 361 1.33 -1.75 -5.79
N THR A 362 1.51 -2.48 -6.89
CA THR A 362 2.83 -2.65 -7.53
C THR A 362 3.58 -1.33 -7.80
N PRO A 363 2.99 -0.34 -8.51
CA PRO A 363 3.69 0.93 -8.78
C PRO A 363 4.04 1.69 -7.49
N ILE A 364 3.14 1.71 -6.50
CA ILE A 364 3.32 2.48 -5.25
C ILE A 364 4.34 1.79 -4.33
N THR A 365 4.22 0.48 -4.14
CA THR A 365 5.11 -0.31 -3.29
C THR A 365 6.53 -0.34 -3.84
N LEU A 366 6.70 -0.52 -5.16
CA LEU A 366 8.03 -0.46 -5.78
C LEU A 366 8.70 0.91 -5.56
N PHE A 367 7.94 2.00 -5.73
CA PHE A 367 8.44 3.35 -5.46
C PHE A 367 8.82 3.53 -3.99
N ALA A 368 7.95 3.14 -3.06
CA ALA A 368 8.18 3.27 -1.64
C ALA A 368 9.47 2.54 -1.23
N ILE A 369 9.62 1.27 -1.61
CA ILE A 369 10.79 0.45 -1.31
C ILE A 369 12.06 1.07 -1.88
N ALA A 370 12.04 1.44 -3.16
CA ALA A 370 13.19 2.03 -3.81
C ALA A 370 13.56 3.38 -3.15
N PHE A 371 12.58 4.17 -2.73
CA PHE A 371 12.80 5.42 -2.00
C PHE A 371 13.44 5.21 -0.63
N PHE A 372 12.93 4.26 0.17
CA PHE A 372 13.54 3.89 1.46
C PHE A 372 15.01 3.50 1.30
N ASN A 373 15.34 2.77 0.23
CA ASN A 373 16.72 2.38 -0.08
C ASN A 373 17.62 3.57 -0.41
N GLN A 374 17.10 4.57 -1.13
CA GLN A 374 17.85 5.81 -1.41
C GLN A 374 18.18 6.57 -0.12
N LEU A 375 17.22 6.63 0.81
CA LEU A 375 17.38 7.31 2.09
C LEU A 375 18.42 6.63 2.98
N GLN A 376 18.34 5.30 3.13
CA GLN A 376 19.30 4.53 3.92
C GLN A 376 20.73 4.67 3.40
N ARG A 377 20.91 4.62 2.08
CA ARG A 377 22.23 4.75 1.47
C ARG A 377 22.81 6.15 1.64
N LEU A 378 21.98 7.18 1.66
CA LEU A 378 22.43 8.54 2.01
C LEU A 378 22.91 8.60 3.47
N GLU A 379 22.19 7.96 4.40
CA GLU A 379 22.59 7.89 5.81
C GLU A 379 23.93 7.16 5.98
N ALA A 380 24.09 5.99 5.34
CA ALA A 380 25.33 5.22 5.37
C ALA A 380 26.53 6.03 4.84
N GLN A 381 26.36 6.76 3.72
CA GLN A 381 27.41 7.61 3.18
C GLN A 381 27.80 8.77 4.12
N LYS A 382 26.83 9.36 4.82
CA LYS A 382 27.12 10.40 5.82
C LYS A 382 27.88 9.84 7.03
N SER A 383 27.52 8.64 7.49
CA SER A 383 28.20 7.97 8.59
C SER A 383 29.64 7.58 8.25
N GLU A 384 29.90 7.09 7.04
CA GLU A 384 31.26 6.79 6.56
C GLU A 384 32.13 8.05 6.47
N GLN A 385 31.56 9.18 6.01
CA GLN A 385 32.28 10.46 5.95
C GLN A 385 32.55 11.08 7.33
N ALA A 386 31.71 10.79 8.32
CA ALA A 386 31.84 11.30 9.68
C ALA A 386 32.76 10.43 10.57
N ALA A 387 33.13 9.22 10.13
CA ALA A 387 34.07 8.39 10.86
C ALA A 387 35.46 9.04 10.85
N PRO A 388 36.10 9.28 12.01
CA PRO A 388 37.43 9.85 12.05
C PRO A 388 38.37 8.94 11.27
N VAL A 389 39.14 9.53 10.34
CA VAL A 389 40.24 8.84 9.67
C VAL A 389 41.22 8.45 10.78
N ILE A 390 41.12 7.23 11.27
CA ILE A 390 42.16 6.64 12.11
C ILE A 390 43.35 6.53 11.17
N HIS A 391 44.24 7.52 11.23
CA HIS A 391 45.55 7.43 10.62
C HIS A 391 46.18 6.16 11.18
N GLN A 392 46.15 5.09 10.40
CA GLN A 392 47.03 3.95 10.60
C GLN A 392 48.43 4.51 10.47
N GLY A 393 49.03 4.85 11.61
CA GLY A 393 50.43 5.20 11.70
C GLY A 393 51.20 4.09 11.02
N ARG A 394 51.85 4.42 9.92
CA ARG A 394 52.91 3.60 9.34
C ARG A 394 53.90 3.30 10.46
N LEU A 395 53.85 2.09 10.99
CA LEU A 395 55.01 1.49 11.63
C LEU A 395 55.99 1.18 10.50
N VAL A 396 56.78 2.19 10.14
CA VAL A 396 58.07 1.98 9.48
C VAL A 396 58.93 1.30 10.54
N THR A 397 59.06 -0.02 10.44
CA THR A 397 60.11 -0.74 11.14
C THR A 397 61.31 -0.75 10.21
N ASN A 398 62.40 -0.13 10.71
CA ASN A 398 63.73 -0.16 10.10
C ASN A 398 64.35 -1.56 10.20
#